data_AF-A0AAN4R1V3-F1
#
_entry.id   AF-A0AAN4R1V3-F1
#
_cell.length_a   1.000
_cell.length_b   1.000
_cell.length_c   1.000
_cell.angle_alpha   90.00
_cell.angle_beta   90.00
_cell.angle_gamma   90.00
#
_symmetry.space_group_name_H-M   'P 1'
#
loop_
_entity.id
_entity.type
_entity.pdbx_description
1 polymer ?
#
loop_
_entity_poly.entity_id
_entity_poly.type
_entity_poly.pdbx_seq_one_letter_code
_entity_poly.pdbx_strand_id
1 'polypeptide(L)'
;MLLAGAPCGSGFPAMMVFLLLFCLSCAAFTISSVAGGGAGLVIMPVLGLVLATPKIPAALSIGTMCSTVGRIVTFWQVINWRVVLFFTPAALPAAALGVFCLRLMPPVYLELVLGLFLSGNVFLLLRRSPPVETDQRQWRYLPAIGFAAGFVSGFTGATGLLFNRFYQKLGLQKQALIATRAANEVLLHAIKLVLYAQFGLFDRGVFLAGVCVGVAALAAIKVTQWVLPLLTHAQFCRIGHAAAAVAGVLMLSGAAHQIVQKDAMSLSYGRAHGETELAMT
;
A
#
# COMPACT_ATOMS: atom_id res chain seq x y z
N MET A 1 26.58 1.08 14.44
CA MET A 1 26.37 2.19 13.49
C MET A 1 24.94 2.10 12.93
N LEU A 2 23.95 2.22 13.83
CA LEU A 2 22.56 1.79 13.60
C LEU A 2 21.56 2.94 13.51
N LEU A 3 21.93 4.18 13.86
CA LEU A 3 21.01 5.32 13.94
C LEU A 3 21.78 6.64 13.80
N ALA A 4 22.17 7.03 12.59
CA ALA A 4 22.67 8.38 12.35
C ALA A 4 21.94 8.95 11.12
N GLY A 5 20.82 9.64 11.36
CA GLY A 5 20.14 10.39 10.30
C GLY A 5 18.63 10.55 10.38
N ALA A 6 17.94 10.15 11.46
CA ALA A 6 16.53 10.50 11.65
C ALA A 6 16.41 11.70 12.61
N PRO A 7 15.78 12.82 12.23
CA PRO A 7 15.50 13.90 13.15
C PRO A 7 14.33 13.50 14.07
N CYS A 8 14.44 13.91 15.34
CA CYS A 8 13.40 13.91 16.40
C CYS A 8 13.11 12.60 17.19
N GLY A 9 13.62 12.52 18.41
CA GLY A 9 12.83 13.00 19.56
C GLY A 9 11.73 12.10 20.15
N SER A 10 11.80 10.77 20.09
CA SER A 10 11.00 9.93 21.00
C SER A 10 11.78 8.68 21.45
N GLY A 11 12.02 8.56 22.76
CA GLY A 11 12.83 7.51 23.38
C GLY A 11 12.15 6.14 23.47
N PHE A 12 11.62 5.60 22.37
CA PHE A 12 11.11 4.23 22.34
C PHE A 12 12.25 3.25 22.00
N PRO A 13 12.44 2.16 22.79
CA PRO A 13 13.40 1.13 22.43
C PRO A 13 12.98 0.48 21.11
N ALA A 14 13.94 0.23 20.21
CA ALA A 14 13.68 -0.31 18.87
C ALA A 14 12.79 -1.57 18.89
N MET A 15 12.92 -2.42 19.92
CA MET A 15 12.08 -3.59 20.15
C MET A 15 10.58 -3.24 20.22
N MET A 16 10.22 -2.14 20.90
CA MET A 16 8.83 -1.69 21.05
C MET A 16 8.24 -1.25 19.72
N VAL A 17 9.03 -0.55 18.89
CA VAL A 17 8.60 -0.10 17.56
C VAL A 17 8.30 -1.30 16.65
N PHE A 18 9.16 -2.32 16.65
CA PHE A 18 8.94 -3.54 15.86
C PHE A 18 7.75 -4.35 16.39
N LEU A 19 7.51 -4.37 17.69
CA LEU A 19 6.35 -5.03 18.29
C LEU A 19 5.04 -4.32 17.90
N LEU A 20 5.02 -2.99 17.95
CA LEU A 20 3.89 -2.20 17.46
C LEU A 20 3.65 -2.41 15.96
N LEU A 21 4.73 -2.38 15.15
CA LEU A 21 4.66 -2.67 13.73
C LEU A 21 4.06 -4.05 13.47
N PHE A 22 4.49 -5.07 14.22
CA PHE A 22 3.97 -6.42 14.12
C PHE A 22 2.47 -6.49 14.43
N CYS A 23 2.05 -5.93 15.58
CA CYS A 23 0.65 -5.96 16.01
C CYS A 23 -0.27 -5.21 15.04
N LEU A 24 0.13 -4.02 14.61
CA LEU A 24 -0.62 -3.21 13.64
C LEU A 24 -0.66 -3.88 12.25
N SER A 25 0.45 -4.49 11.82
CA SER A 25 0.49 -5.26 10.58
C SER A 25 -0.46 -6.46 10.66
N CYS A 26 -0.44 -7.21 11.76
CA CYS A 26 -1.32 -8.35 11.95
C CYS A 26 -2.80 -7.92 11.88
N ALA A 27 -3.17 -6.82 12.53
CA ALA A 27 -4.51 -6.26 12.46
C ALA A 27 -4.88 -5.82 11.01
N ALA A 28 -3.99 -5.07 10.34
CA ALA A 28 -4.20 -4.60 8.98
C ALA A 28 -4.36 -5.75 7.97
N PHE A 29 -3.53 -6.79 8.07
CA PHE A 29 -3.62 -7.98 7.21
C PHE A 29 -4.82 -8.87 7.55
N THR A 30 -5.29 -8.87 8.79
CA THR A 30 -6.52 -9.57 9.18
C THR A 30 -7.72 -8.94 8.49
N ILE A 31 -7.83 -7.60 8.57
CA ILE A 31 -8.88 -6.84 7.88
C ILE A 31 -8.78 -7.05 6.37
N SER A 32 -7.57 -6.97 5.83
CA SER A 32 -7.32 -7.14 4.40
C SER A 32 -7.65 -8.53 3.87
N SER A 33 -7.51 -9.57 4.67
CA SER A 33 -7.82 -10.95 4.27
C SER A 33 -9.31 -11.18 4.07
N VAL A 34 -10.14 -10.49 4.83
CA VAL A 34 -11.60 -10.56 4.68
C VAL A 34 -12.10 -9.61 3.60
N ALA A 35 -11.67 -8.35 3.64
CA ALA A 35 -12.10 -7.34 2.68
C ALA A 35 -11.56 -7.59 1.26
N GLY A 36 -10.53 -8.43 1.16
CA GLY A 36 -9.88 -8.77 -0.07
C GLY A 36 -8.97 -7.64 -0.56
N GLY A 37 -7.92 -7.32 0.19
CA GLY A 37 -6.91 -6.32 -0.20
C GLY A 37 -6.88 -5.12 0.74
N GLY A 38 -6.00 -4.15 0.48
CA GLY A 38 -5.94 -2.90 1.22
C GLY A 38 -5.16 -2.88 2.53
N ALA A 39 -4.44 -3.96 2.90
CA ALA A 39 -3.52 -3.93 4.05
C ALA A 39 -2.51 -2.77 3.93
N GLY A 40 -2.03 -2.55 2.69
CA GLY A 40 -1.18 -1.42 2.35
C GLY A 40 -1.76 -0.06 2.74
N LEU A 41 -3.07 0.13 2.62
CA LEU A 41 -3.70 1.40 2.95
C LEU A 41 -3.55 1.77 4.42
N VAL A 42 -3.58 0.76 5.30
CA VAL A 42 -3.58 0.95 6.75
C VAL A 42 -2.17 0.98 7.31
N ILE A 43 -1.27 0.16 6.77
CA ILE A 43 0.07 -0.02 7.35
C ILE A 43 1.11 1.00 6.85
N MET A 44 0.85 1.71 5.75
CA MET A 44 1.79 2.68 5.19
C MET A 44 2.24 3.79 6.16
N PRO A 45 1.36 4.46 6.92
CA PRO A 45 1.81 5.47 7.90
C PRO A 45 2.67 4.87 9.02
N VAL A 46 2.35 3.64 9.45
CA VAL A 46 3.09 2.94 10.52
C VAL A 46 4.51 2.61 10.05
N LEU A 47 4.65 2.15 8.79
CA LEU A 47 5.97 1.94 8.19
C LEU A 47 6.75 3.26 8.06
N GLY A 48 6.07 4.39 7.88
CA GLY A 48 6.68 5.72 7.87
C GLY A 48 7.32 6.15 9.19
N LEU A 49 6.94 5.50 10.31
CA LEU A 49 7.61 5.73 11.61
C LEU A 49 9.02 5.11 11.66
N VAL A 50 9.32 4.17 10.77
CA VAL A 50 10.56 3.37 10.80
C VAL A 50 11.39 3.53 9.52
N LEU A 51 10.75 3.90 8.41
CA LEU A 51 11.35 3.98 7.09
C LEU A 51 11.06 5.34 6.45
N ALA A 52 12.02 5.84 5.67
CA ALA A 52 11.78 6.99 4.80
C ALA A 52 10.68 6.70 3.77
N THR A 53 9.86 7.71 3.45
CA THR A 53 8.68 7.60 2.56
C THR A 53 8.91 6.81 1.27
N PRO A 54 10.02 7.02 0.51
CA PRO A 54 10.27 6.27 -0.73
C PRO A 54 10.51 4.77 -0.54
N LYS A 55 10.92 4.35 0.67
CA LYS A 55 11.24 2.95 1.01
C LYS A 55 10.04 2.17 1.57
N ILE A 56 8.99 2.87 2.01
CA ILE A 56 7.78 2.26 2.59
C ILE A 56 7.15 1.20 1.65
N PRO A 57 6.95 1.47 0.34
CA PRO A 57 6.30 0.50 -0.55
C PRO A 57 7.12 -0.78 -0.78
N ALA A 58 8.44 -0.71 -0.61
CA ALA A 58 9.33 -1.87 -0.70
C ALA A 58 9.10 -2.83 0.48
N ALA A 59 9.13 -2.32 1.72
CA ALA A 59 8.86 -3.12 2.91
C ALA A 59 7.42 -3.68 2.91
N LEU A 60 6.45 -2.86 2.51
CA LEU A 60 5.07 -3.29 2.33
C LEU A 60 4.92 -4.39 1.28
N SER A 61 5.69 -4.33 0.20
CA SER A 61 5.62 -5.33 -0.87
C SER A 61 6.10 -6.71 -0.39
N ILE A 62 7.09 -6.77 0.49
CA ILE A 62 7.51 -8.03 1.13
C ILE A 62 6.34 -8.62 1.92
N GLY A 63 5.76 -7.83 2.82
CA GLY A 63 4.67 -8.29 3.67
C GLY A 63 3.41 -8.71 2.89
N THR A 64 3.03 -7.91 1.90
CA THR A 64 1.89 -8.22 1.03
C THR A 64 2.13 -9.48 0.20
N MET A 65 3.35 -9.66 -0.32
CA MET A 65 3.73 -10.87 -1.05
C MET A 65 3.64 -12.12 -0.17
N CYS A 66 4.10 -12.06 1.09
CA CYS A 66 3.93 -13.18 2.03
C CYS A 66 2.44 -13.53 2.25
N SER A 67 1.60 -12.51 2.44
CA SER A 67 0.14 -12.69 2.60
C SER A 67 -0.50 -13.34 1.38
N THR A 68 -0.19 -12.84 0.18
CA THR A 68 -0.80 -13.32 -1.08
C THR A 68 -0.31 -14.71 -1.44
N VAL A 69 0.98 -15.02 -1.25
CA VAL A 69 1.51 -16.39 -1.38
C VAL A 69 0.78 -17.33 -0.43
N GLY A 70 0.58 -16.95 0.84
CA GLY A 70 -0.18 -17.75 1.80
C GLY A 70 -1.60 -18.06 1.32
N ARG A 71 -2.27 -17.10 0.67
CA ARG A 71 -3.61 -17.32 0.07
C ARG A 71 -3.58 -18.21 -1.17
N ILE A 72 -2.54 -18.10 -2.01
CA ILE A 72 -2.37 -18.97 -3.17
C ILE A 72 -2.22 -20.41 -2.72
N VAL A 73 -1.39 -20.70 -1.71
CA VAL A 73 -1.19 -22.06 -1.20
C VAL A 73 -2.53 -22.70 -0.78
N THR A 74 -3.44 -21.92 -0.21
CA THR A 74 -4.77 -22.41 0.20
C THR A 74 -5.73 -22.66 -0.97
N PHE A 75 -5.66 -21.88 -2.06
CA PHE A 75 -6.68 -21.87 -3.13
C PHE A 75 -6.11 -22.02 -4.55
N TRP A 76 -4.91 -22.59 -4.72
CA TRP A 76 -4.22 -22.63 -6.00
C TRP A 76 -5.00 -23.36 -7.11
N GLN A 77 -5.83 -24.34 -6.75
CA GLN A 77 -6.61 -25.14 -7.70
C GLN A 77 -7.73 -24.34 -8.40
N VAL A 78 -8.19 -23.23 -7.81
CA VAL A 78 -9.29 -22.43 -8.35
C VAL A 78 -8.82 -21.13 -9.02
N ILE A 79 -7.52 -21.01 -9.31
CA ILE A 79 -6.96 -19.87 -10.04
C ILE A 79 -7.49 -19.88 -11.47
N ASN A 80 -8.08 -18.76 -11.89
CA ASN A 80 -8.45 -18.55 -13.29
C ASN A 80 -7.25 -18.00 -14.08
N TRP A 81 -6.46 -18.90 -14.64
CA TRP A 81 -5.26 -18.55 -15.42
C TRP A 81 -5.55 -17.70 -16.66
N ARG A 82 -6.76 -17.80 -17.24
CA ARG A 82 -7.16 -16.95 -18.36
C ARG A 82 -7.14 -15.48 -17.93
N VAL A 83 -7.71 -15.16 -16.77
CA VAL A 83 -7.69 -13.79 -16.24
C VAL A 83 -6.25 -13.34 -15.97
N VAL A 84 -5.41 -14.19 -15.38
CA VAL A 84 -4.00 -13.88 -15.12
C VAL A 84 -3.26 -13.54 -16.41
N LEU A 85 -3.46 -14.33 -17.48
CA LEU A 85 -2.79 -14.16 -18.76
C LEU A 85 -3.20 -12.89 -19.51
N PHE A 86 -4.47 -12.45 -19.41
CA PHE A 86 -4.92 -11.22 -20.06
C PHE A 86 -4.69 -9.96 -19.20
N PHE A 87 -4.57 -10.11 -17.88
CA PHE A 87 -4.32 -9.00 -16.95
C PHE A 87 -2.83 -8.65 -16.84
N THR A 88 -2.00 -9.66 -16.62
CA THR A 88 -0.59 -9.49 -16.20
C THR A 88 0.31 -8.81 -17.23
N PRO A 89 0.22 -9.11 -18.55
CA PRO A 89 1.09 -8.49 -19.55
C PRO A 89 0.99 -6.97 -19.60
N ALA A 90 -0.20 -6.41 -19.34
CA ALA A 90 -0.39 -4.97 -19.24
C ALA A 90 -0.03 -4.45 -17.84
N ALA A 91 -0.27 -5.25 -16.79
CA ALA A 91 -0.05 -4.84 -15.41
C ALA A 91 1.43 -4.76 -15.00
N LEU A 92 2.28 -5.68 -15.47
CA LEU A 92 3.71 -5.70 -15.14
C LEU A 92 4.46 -4.44 -15.61
N PRO A 93 4.41 -4.03 -16.90
CA PRO A 93 5.08 -2.81 -17.34
C PRO A 93 4.47 -1.56 -16.68
N ALA A 94 3.16 -1.56 -16.41
CA ALA A 94 2.51 -0.47 -15.70
C ALA A 94 2.99 -0.36 -14.24
N ALA A 95 3.20 -1.49 -13.56
CA ALA A 95 3.79 -1.50 -12.22
C ALA A 95 5.24 -1.01 -12.23
N ALA A 96 6.02 -1.40 -13.24
CA ALA A 96 7.36 -0.87 -13.42
C ALA A 96 7.35 0.65 -13.62
N LEU A 97 6.43 1.14 -14.46
CA LEU A 97 6.22 2.57 -14.67
C LEU A 97 5.82 3.28 -13.36
N GLY A 98 4.92 2.69 -12.56
CA GLY A 98 4.52 3.25 -11.27
C GLY A 98 5.69 3.32 -10.27
N VAL A 99 6.53 2.28 -10.19
CA VAL A 99 7.74 2.29 -9.36
C VAL A 99 8.76 3.32 -9.85
N PHE A 100 8.90 3.46 -11.17
CA PHE A 100 9.76 4.47 -11.77
C PHE A 100 9.27 5.90 -11.44
N CYS A 101 7.98 6.18 -11.58
CA CYS A 101 7.40 7.46 -11.17
C CYS A 101 7.59 7.72 -9.67
N LEU A 102 7.40 6.71 -8.83
CA LEU A 102 7.64 6.81 -7.39
C LEU A 102 9.09 7.23 -7.08
N ARG A 103 10.07 6.65 -7.77
CA ARG A 103 11.48 6.99 -7.59
C ARG A 103 11.77 8.47 -7.90
N LEU A 104 11.10 9.03 -8.90
CA LEU A 104 11.32 10.41 -9.33
C LEU A 104 10.59 11.44 -8.45
N MET A 105 9.61 11.01 -7.65
CA MET A 105 8.81 11.92 -6.84
C MET A 105 9.55 12.34 -5.56
N PRO A 106 9.62 13.65 -5.27
CA PRO A 106 10.07 14.12 -3.97
C PRO A 106 9.16 13.60 -2.84
N PRO A 107 9.69 13.33 -1.63
CA PRO A 107 8.94 12.70 -0.54
C PRO A 107 7.62 13.40 -0.19
N VAL A 108 7.61 14.74 -0.19
CA VAL A 108 6.42 15.55 0.10
C VAL A 108 5.28 15.26 -0.89
N TYR A 109 5.58 15.19 -2.19
CA TYR A 109 4.57 14.90 -3.21
C TYR A 109 4.12 13.45 -3.16
N LEU A 110 5.03 12.53 -2.85
CA LEU A 110 4.68 11.13 -2.66
C LEU A 110 3.70 10.98 -1.48
N GLU A 111 3.97 11.65 -0.36
CA GLU A 111 3.10 11.65 0.81
C GLU A 111 1.74 12.29 0.54
N LEU A 112 1.68 13.38 -0.24
CA LEU A 112 0.43 13.97 -0.73
C LEU A 112 -0.35 12.99 -1.61
N VAL A 113 0.27 12.40 -2.62
CA VAL A 113 -0.39 11.48 -3.55
C VAL A 113 -0.95 10.27 -2.81
N LEU A 114 -0.15 9.69 -1.91
CA LEU A 114 -0.58 8.58 -1.07
C LEU A 114 -1.69 9.01 -0.12
N GLY A 115 -1.55 10.14 0.58
CA GLY A 115 -2.56 10.68 1.49
C GLY A 115 -3.90 10.96 0.81
N LEU A 116 -3.88 11.53 -0.40
CA LEU A 116 -5.07 11.77 -1.23
C LEU A 116 -5.69 10.44 -1.68
N PHE A 117 -4.88 9.49 -2.14
CA PHE A 117 -5.35 8.18 -2.56
C PHE A 117 -6.02 7.41 -1.39
N LEU A 118 -5.40 7.42 -0.22
CA LEU A 118 -5.93 6.83 1.00
C LEU A 118 -7.23 7.52 1.45
N SER A 119 -7.26 8.85 1.48
CA SER A 119 -8.46 9.62 1.86
C SER A 119 -9.62 9.43 0.87
N GLY A 120 -9.32 9.32 -0.42
CA GLY A 120 -10.31 9.06 -1.46
C GLY A 120 -11.05 7.71 -1.32
N ASN A 121 -10.47 6.74 -0.59
CA ASN A 121 -11.15 5.48 -0.30
C ASN A 121 -12.42 5.67 0.57
N VAL A 122 -12.58 6.80 1.28
CA VAL A 122 -13.84 7.15 1.97
C VAL A 122 -15.02 7.16 1.01
N PHE A 123 -14.82 7.58 -0.24
CA PHE A 123 -15.90 7.57 -1.24
C PHE A 123 -16.39 6.14 -1.52
N LEU A 124 -15.50 5.15 -1.49
CA LEU A 124 -15.88 3.74 -1.62
C LEU A 124 -16.67 3.24 -0.41
N LEU A 125 -16.40 3.77 0.79
CA LEU A 125 -17.13 3.49 2.02
C LEU A 125 -18.60 3.95 1.93
N LEU A 126 -18.81 5.14 1.38
CA LEU A 126 -20.12 5.81 1.30
C LEU A 126 -20.97 5.30 0.13
N ARG A 127 -20.35 4.69 -0.88
CA ARG A 127 -21.06 4.24 -2.08
C ARG A 127 -21.82 2.94 -1.80
N ARG A 128 -23.16 3.03 -1.81
CA ARG A 128 -24.01 1.83 -1.84
C ARG A 128 -23.67 0.99 -3.06
N SER A 129 -23.43 -0.28 -2.79
CA SER A 129 -22.98 -1.23 -3.78
C SER A 129 -24.18 -2.01 -4.30
N PRO A 130 -24.69 -1.72 -5.52
CA PRO A 130 -25.73 -2.55 -6.11
C PRO A 130 -25.20 -3.97 -6.37
N PRO A 131 -26.10 -4.96 -6.51
CA PRO A 131 -25.74 -6.30 -6.94
C PRO A 131 -24.89 -6.25 -8.22
N VAL A 132 -23.85 -7.08 -8.28
CA VAL A 132 -22.97 -7.13 -9.45
C VAL A 132 -23.46 -8.24 -10.35
N GLU A 133 -23.96 -7.87 -11.53
CA GLU A 133 -24.27 -8.82 -12.59
C GLU A 133 -23.02 -9.18 -13.40
N THR A 134 -22.99 -10.40 -13.94
CA THR A 134 -21.92 -10.85 -14.83
C THR A 134 -22.09 -10.19 -16.19
N ASP A 135 -21.01 -9.60 -16.71
CA ASP A 135 -20.99 -8.94 -18.01
C ASP A 135 -19.76 -9.42 -18.80
N GLN A 136 -20.01 -10.24 -19.83
CA GLN A 136 -18.97 -10.79 -20.69
C GLN A 136 -18.19 -9.71 -21.46
N ARG A 137 -18.76 -8.51 -21.66
CA ARG A 137 -18.05 -7.40 -22.32
C ARG A 137 -16.86 -6.89 -21.50
N GLN A 138 -16.85 -7.16 -20.19
CA GLN A 138 -15.76 -6.74 -19.29
C GLN A 138 -14.42 -7.39 -19.63
N TRP A 139 -14.41 -8.58 -20.26
CA TRP A 139 -13.18 -9.23 -20.72
C TRP A 139 -12.34 -8.34 -21.65
N ARG A 140 -12.98 -7.49 -22.47
CA ARG A 140 -12.28 -6.56 -23.37
C ARG A 140 -11.49 -5.49 -22.62
N TYR A 141 -11.93 -5.11 -21.42
CA TYR A 141 -11.29 -4.08 -20.61
C TYR A 141 -10.23 -4.64 -19.64
N LEU A 142 -10.07 -5.97 -19.59
CA LEU A 142 -9.16 -6.63 -18.66
C LEU A 142 -7.71 -6.15 -18.78
N PRO A 143 -7.13 -5.92 -19.99
CA PRO A 143 -5.79 -5.33 -20.10
C PRO A 143 -5.71 -3.89 -19.58
N ALA A 144 -6.72 -3.06 -19.84
CA ALA A 144 -6.75 -1.67 -19.36
C ALA A 144 -6.88 -1.60 -17.82
N ILE A 145 -7.68 -2.50 -17.25
CA ILE A 145 -7.76 -2.68 -15.79
C ILE A 145 -6.45 -3.22 -15.24
N GLY A 146 -5.80 -4.16 -15.94
CA GLY A 146 -4.45 -4.63 -15.64
C GLY A 146 -3.45 -3.51 -15.57
N PHE A 147 -3.40 -2.66 -16.59
CA PHE A 147 -2.55 -1.48 -16.64
C PHE A 147 -2.81 -0.53 -15.45
N ALA A 148 -4.07 -0.14 -15.24
CA ALA A 148 -4.44 0.76 -14.15
C ALA A 148 -4.09 0.18 -12.78
N ALA A 149 -4.37 -1.12 -12.56
CA ALA A 149 -4.03 -1.81 -11.34
C ALA A 149 -2.51 -1.89 -11.15
N GLY A 150 -1.76 -2.28 -12.19
CA GLY A 150 -0.30 -2.32 -12.16
C GLY A 150 0.30 -0.97 -11.78
N PHE A 151 -0.10 0.09 -12.47
CA PHE A 151 0.37 1.45 -12.21
C PHE A 151 0.11 1.90 -10.77
N VAL A 152 -1.13 1.74 -10.27
CA VAL A 152 -1.49 2.06 -8.89
C VAL A 152 -0.74 1.17 -7.88
N SER A 153 -0.45 -0.08 -8.24
CA SER A 153 0.36 -1.01 -7.43
C SER A 153 1.81 -0.56 -7.27
N GLY A 154 2.35 0.22 -8.21
CA GLY A 154 3.71 0.73 -8.14
C GLY A 154 3.90 1.70 -6.97
N PHE A 155 2.86 2.49 -6.67
CA PHE A 155 2.82 3.42 -5.53
C PHE A 155 2.30 2.76 -4.25
N THR A 156 1.37 1.80 -4.38
CA THR A 156 0.58 1.30 -3.25
C THR A 156 0.54 -0.23 -3.21
N GLY A 157 0.26 -0.81 -2.03
CA GLY A 157 -0.06 -2.24 -1.88
C GLY A 157 -1.55 -2.55 -1.93
N ALA A 158 -2.40 -1.67 -2.49
CA ALA A 158 -3.83 -1.63 -2.18
C ALA A 158 -4.77 -1.97 -3.34
N THR A 159 -4.25 -2.46 -4.45
CA THR A 159 -5.02 -2.73 -5.67
C THR A 159 -6.20 -3.69 -5.44
N GLY A 160 -6.10 -4.62 -4.49
CA GLY A 160 -7.10 -5.66 -4.32
C GLY A 160 -8.53 -5.18 -4.03
N LEU A 161 -8.69 -4.07 -3.29
CA LEU A 161 -10.01 -3.50 -2.97
C LEU A 161 -10.63 -2.78 -4.17
N LEU A 162 -9.82 -1.99 -4.89
CA LEU A 162 -10.30 -1.13 -5.98
C LEU A 162 -10.90 -1.95 -7.12
N PHE A 163 -10.31 -3.10 -7.43
CA PHE A 163 -10.67 -3.87 -8.62
C PHE A 163 -11.58 -5.07 -8.32
N ASN A 164 -11.93 -5.35 -7.06
CA ASN A 164 -12.72 -6.53 -6.67
C ASN A 164 -14.04 -6.65 -7.47
N ARG A 165 -14.75 -5.54 -7.66
CA ARG A 165 -16.00 -5.50 -8.45
C ARG A 165 -15.80 -5.86 -9.91
N PHE A 166 -14.66 -5.54 -10.50
CA PHE A 166 -14.37 -5.89 -11.87
C PHE A 166 -14.21 -7.40 -12.04
N TYR A 167 -13.48 -8.06 -11.12
CA TYR A 167 -13.40 -9.52 -11.09
C TYR A 167 -14.77 -10.19 -10.90
N GLN A 168 -15.66 -9.61 -10.09
CA GLN A 168 -17.03 -10.10 -9.92
C GLN A 168 -17.85 -10.00 -11.22
N LYS A 169 -17.71 -8.90 -11.98
CA LYS A 169 -18.37 -8.77 -13.29
C LYS A 169 -17.88 -9.77 -14.34
N LEU A 170 -16.67 -10.32 -14.17
CA LEU A 170 -16.18 -11.43 -15.02
C LEU A 170 -16.82 -12.78 -14.66
N GLY A 171 -17.69 -12.84 -13.66
CA GLY A 171 -18.38 -14.06 -13.22
C GLY A 171 -17.55 -14.94 -12.30
N LEU A 172 -16.44 -14.42 -11.74
CA LEU A 172 -15.61 -15.19 -10.81
C LEU A 172 -16.31 -15.39 -9.47
N GLN A 173 -16.45 -16.65 -9.07
CA GLN A 173 -16.90 -17.01 -7.73
C GLN A 173 -15.89 -16.56 -6.66
N LYS A 174 -16.33 -16.40 -5.41
CA LYS A 174 -15.53 -15.79 -4.32
C LYS A 174 -14.12 -16.39 -4.17
N GLN A 175 -14.00 -17.73 -4.13
CA GLN A 175 -12.70 -18.39 -3.97
C GLN A 175 -11.80 -18.19 -5.20
N ALA A 176 -12.35 -18.38 -6.41
CA ALA A 176 -11.63 -18.14 -7.65
C ALA A 176 -11.18 -16.68 -7.80
N LEU A 177 -12.00 -15.72 -7.36
CA LEU A 177 -11.65 -14.30 -7.32
C LEU A 177 -10.44 -14.06 -6.40
N ILE A 178 -10.49 -14.57 -5.17
CA ILE A 178 -9.40 -14.40 -4.19
C ILE A 178 -8.10 -15.01 -4.72
N ALA A 179 -8.16 -16.23 -5.25
CA ALA A 179 -7.01 -16.96 -5.76
C ALA A 179 -6.39 -16.29 -7.00
N THR A 180 -7.21 -15.97 -8.00
CA THR A 180 -6.79 -15.31 -9.25
C THR A 180 -6.13 -13.96 -8.97
N ARG A 181 -6.72 -13.19 -8.06
CA ARG A 181 -6.16 -11.90 -7.67
C ARG A 181 -4.85 -12.05 -6.91
N ALA A 182 -4.78 -13.01 -5.98
CA ALA A 182 -3.54 -13.27 -5.26
C ALA A 182 -2.41 -13.65 -6.23
N ALA A 183 -2.69 -14.45 -7.26
CA ALA A 183 -1.74 -14.77 -8.33
C ALA A 183 -1.24 -13.50 -9.06
N ASN A 184 -2.16 -12.63 -9.49
CA ASN A 184 -1.79 -11.34 -10.10
C ASN A 184 -0.95 -10.47 -9.17
N GLU A 185 -1.32 -10.37 -7.89
CA GLU A 185 -0.60 -9.58 -6.89
C GLU A 185 0.81 -10.13 -6.63
N VAL A 186 1.00 -11.45 -6.57
CA VAL A 186 2.34 -12.04 -6.41
C VAL A 186 3.24 -11.66 -7.59
N LEU A 187 2.75 -11.73 -8.83
CA LEU A 187 3.53 -11.34 -10.01
C LEU A 187 3.90 -9.85 -9.97
N LEU A 188 2.96 -8.99 -9.58
CA LEU A 188 3.22 -7.55 -9.42
C LEU A 188 4.21 -7.27 -8.31
N HIS A 189 4.10 -7.91 -7.15
CA HIS A 189 5.05 -7.71 -6.05
C HIS A 189 6.44 -8.25 -6.39
N ALA A 190 6.54 -9.35 -7.13
CA ALA A 190 7.82 -9.89 -7.58
C ALA A 190 8.59 -8.88 -8.45
N ILE A 191 7.96 -8.31 -9.49
CA ILE A 191 8.63 -7.30 -10.34
C ILE A 191 8.98 -6.03 -9.54
N LYS A 192 8.09 -5.58 -8.65
CA LYS A 192 8.34 -4.40 -7.81
C LYS A 192 9.54 -4.59 -6.89
N LEU A 193 9.66 -5.74 -6.23
CA LEU A 193 10.78 -6.02 -5.33
C LEU A 193 12.12 -6.02 -6.08
N VAL A 194 12.16 -6.59 -7.30
CA VAL A 194 13.34 -6.51 -8.16
C VAL A 194 13.68 -5.06 -8.49
N LEU A 195 12.69 -4.25 -8.88
CA LEU A 195 12.91 -2.84 -9.23
C LEU A 195 13.31 -1.98 -8.02
N TYR A 196 12.71 -2.19 -6.85
CA TYR A 196 13.09 -1.49 -5.63
C TYR A 196 14.54 -1.80 -5.24
N ALA A 197 14.98 -3.05 -5.41
CA ALA A 197 16.38 -3.41 -5.22
C ALA A 197 17.29 -2.72 -6.24
N GLN A 198 16.95 -2.74 -7.53
CA GLN A 198 17.72 -2.07 -8.59
C GLN A 198 17.79 -0.54 -8.41
N PHE A 199 16.76 0.08 -7.84
CA PHE A 199 16.70 1.52 -7.60
C PHE A 199 17.33 1.94 -6.26
N GLY A 200 17.92 1.02 -5.50
CA GLY A 200 18.55 1.32 -4.21
C GLY A 200 17.55 1.68 -3.10
N LEU A 201 16.28 1.32 -3.28
CA LEU A 201 15.22 1.49 -2.28
C LEU A 201 15.13 0.32 -1.29
N PHE A 202 16.06 -0.63 -1.41
CA PHE A 202 16.14 -1.83 -0.57
C PHE A 202 17.42 -1.80 0.26
N ASP A 203 17.26 -1.74 1.58
CA ASP A 203 18.36 -1.84 2.54
C ASP A 203 18.00 -2.78 3.71
N ARG A 204 18.89 -2.88 4.69
CA ARG A 204 18.68 -3.74 5.87
C ARG A 204 17.45 -3.35 6.69
N GLY A 205 17.15 -2.06 6.82
CA GLY A 205 15.97 -1.58 7.55
C GLY A 205 14.68 -1.98 6.84
N VAL A 206 14.64 -1.81 5.52
CA VAL A 206 13.52 -2.25 4.66
C VAL A 206 13.31 -3.75 4.75
N PHE A 207 14.39 -4.53 4.69
CA PHE A 207 14.32 -5.99 4.82
C PHE A 207 13.76 -6.41 6.18
N LEU A 208 14.28 -5.87 7.28
CA LEU A 208 13.82 -6.23 8.63
C LEU A 208 12.36 -5.81 8.87
N ALA A 209 12.00 -4.59 8.48
CA ALA A 209 10.62 -4.13 8.57
C ALA A 209 9.69 -5.00 7.70
N GLY A 210 10.08 -5.29 6.46
CA GLY A 210 9.31 -6.12 5.55
C GLY A 210 9.15 -7.56 6.02
N VAL A 211 10.19 -8.17 6.61
CA VAL A 211 10.10 -9.49 7.24
C VAL A 211 9.16 -9.44 8.44
N CYS A 212 9.24 -8.43 9.30
CA CYS A 212 8.31 -8.26 10.43
C CYS A 212 6.86 -8.18 9.94
N VAL A 213 6.59 -7.36 8.93
CA VAL A 213 5.27 -7.25 8.29
C VAL A 213 4.85 -8.58 7.66
N GLY A 214 5.77 -9.31 7.02
CA GLY A 214 5.51 -10.62 6.41
C GLY A 214 5.13 -11.70 7.42
N VAL A 215 5.85 -11.79 8.54
CA VAL A 215 5.51 -12.71 9.64
C VAL A 215 4.15 -12.34 10.23
N ALA A 216 3.90 -11.05 10.47
CA ALA A 216 2.60 -10.57 10.93
C ALA A 216 1.47 -10.89 9.94
N ALA A 217 1.74 -10.78 8.64
CA ALA A 217 0.78 -11.10 7.59
C ALA A 217 0.44 -12.60 7.53
N LEU A 218 1.42 -13.47 7.76
CA LEU A 218 1.18 -14.92 7.88
C LEU A 218 0.43 -15.27 9.16
N ALA A 219 0.77 -14.64 10.29
CA ALA A 219 0.03 -14.80 11.55
C ALA A 219 -1.44 -14.35 11.40
N ALA A 220 -1.67 -13.25 10.69
CA ALA A 220 -2.99 -12.71 10.41
C ALA A 220 -3.92 -13.71 9.69
N ILE A 221 -3.38 -14.62 8.86
CA ILE A 221 -4.20 -15.65 8.19
C ILE A 221 -4.91 -16.53 9.22
N LYS A 222 -4.21 -16.94 10.30
CA LYS A 222 -4.80 -17.72 11.40
C LYS A 222 -5.78 -16.87 12.21
N VAL A 223 -5.39 -15.64 12.55
CA VAL A 223 -6.24 -14.71 13.32
C VAL A 223 -7.55 -14.43 12.57
N THR A 224 -7.51 -14.27 11.24
CA THR A 224 -8.73 -14.09 10.44
C THR A 224 -9.71 -15.22 10.64
N GLN A 225 -9.28 -16.48 10.72
CA GLN A 225 -10.20 -17.61 10.92
C GLN A 225 -10.95 -17.52 12.26
N TRP A 226 -10.33 -16.93 13.29
CA TRP A 226 -10.93 -16.75 14.60
C TRP A 226 -11.83 -15.50 14.68
N VAL A 227 -11.46 -14.41 14.01
CA VAL A 227 -12.21 -13.13 14.07
C VAL A 227 -13.37 -13.11 13.06
N LEU A 228 -13.28 -13.85 11.95
CA LEU A 228 -14.32 -13.92 10.93
C LEU A 228 -15.74 -14.22 11.47
N PRO A 229 -15.96 -15.14 12.43
CA PRO A 229 -17.30 -15.38 12.98
C PRO A 229 -17.85 -14.24 13.86
N LEU A 230 -17.01 -13.31 14.32
CA LEU A 230 -17.42 -12.23 15.25
C LEU A 230 -17.98 -10.99 14.53
N LEU A 231 -17.72 -10.83 13.24
CA LEU A 231 -18.02 -9.62 12.49
C LEU A 231 -18.58 -9.95 11.11
N THR A 232 -19.55 -9.17 10.66
CA THR A 232 -20.09 -9.30 9.28
C THR A 232 -19.06 -8.83 8.25
N HIS A 233 -19.11 -9.38 7.04
CA HIS A 233 -18.26 -8.95 5.92
C HIS A 233 -18.36 -7.43 5.66
N ALA A 234 -19.56 -6.84 5.79
CA ALA A 234 -19.76 -5.41 5.63
C ALA A 234 -19.03 -4.58 6.70
N GLN A 235 -19.03 -5.04 7.96
CA GLN A 235 -18.31 -4.37 9.05
C GLN A 235 -16.79 -4.40 8.82
N PHE A 236 -16.23 -5.54 8.43
CA PHE A 236 -14.79 -5.64 8.11
C PHE A 236 -14.37 -4.67 7.01
N CYS A 237 -15.12 -4.63 5.90
CA CYS A 237 -14.83 -3.69 4.82
C CYS A 237 -14.92 -2.25 5.29
N ARG A 238 -15.93 -1.90 6.11
CA ARG A 238 -16.06 -0.55 6.66
C ARG A 238 -14.86 -0.17 7.54
N ILE A 239 -14.43 -1.06 8.43
CA ILE A 239 -13.27 -0.84 9.29
C ILE A 239 -12.00 -0.61 8.45
N GLY A 240 -11.77 -1.41 7.41
CA GLY A 240 -10.60 -1.26 6.55
C GLY A 240 -10.55 0.06 5.79
N HIS A 241 -11.66 0.47 5.19
CA HIS A 241 -11.76 1.76 4.50
C HIS A 241 -11.70 2.95 5.48
N ALA A 242 -12.27 2.83 6.69
CA ALA A 242 -12.15 3.87 7.72
C ALA A 242 -10.69 4.01 8.20
N ALA A 243 -10.01 2.90 8.44
CA ALA A 243 -8.59 2.91 8.81
C ALA A 243 -7.72 3.51 7.69
N ALA A 244 -8.01 3.19 6.43
CA ALA A 244 -7.37 3.82 5.27
C ALA A 244 -7.61 5.34 5.22
N ALA A 245 -8.83 5.79 5.52
CA ALA A 245 -9.15 7.22 5.56
C ALA A 245 -8.34 7.96 6.63
N VAL A 246 -8.28 7.40 7.84
CA VAL A 246 -7.49 7.97 8.94
C VAL A 246 -6.01 8.02 8.56
N ALA A 247 -5.47 6.92 8.01
CA ALA A 247 -4.12 6.87 7.49
C ALA A 247 -3.86 7.96 6.43
N GLY A 248 -4.81 8.18 5.53
CA GLY A 248 -4.74 9.22 4.51
C GLY A 248 -4.67 10.63 5.10
N VAL A 249 -5.54 10.94 6.06
CA VAL A 249 -5.53 12.24 6.76
C VAL A 249 -4.20 12.47 7.49
N LEU A 250 -3.64 11.44 8.13
CA LEU A 250 -2.35 11.52 8.81
C LEU A 250 -1.18 11.77 7.85
N MET A 251 -1.20 11.15 6.66
CA MET A 251 -0.17 11.43 5.65
C MET A 251 -0.33 12.83 5.05
N LEU A 252 -1.56 13.29 4.83
CA LEU A 252 -1.81 14.65 4.35
C LEU A 252 -1.35 15.72 5.36
N SER A 253 -1.55 15.48 6.66
CA SER A 253 -1.04 16.40 7.69
C SER A 253 0.48 16.40 7.76
N GLY A 254 1.13 15.23 7.63
CA GLY A 254 2.59 15.11 7.53
C GLY A 254 3.18 15.86 6.33
N ALA A 255 2.53 15.74 5.17
CA ALA A 255 2.92 16.48 3.98
C ALA A 255 2.74 18.00 4.14
N ALA A 256 1.62 18.45 4.71
CA ALA A 256 1.37 19.86 4.97
C ALA A 256 2.44 20.46 5.90
N HIS A 257 2.81 19.73 6.96
CA HIS A 257 3.86 20.17 7.88
C HIS A 257 5.22 20.32 7.19
N GLN A 258 5.58 19.41 6.27
CA GLN A 258 6.82 19.50 5.50
C GLN A 258 6.84 20.69 4.53
N ILE A 259 5.70 21.04 3.94
CA ILE A 259 5.58 22.21 3.05
C ILE A 259 5.77 23.49 3.87
N VAL A 260 5.05 23.63 4.99
CA VAL A 260 5.15 24.80 5.87
C VAL A 260 6.58 25.01 6.37
N GLN A 261 7.28 23.95 6.76
CA GLN A 261 8.69 24.07 7.19
C GLN A 261 9.63 24.50 6.06
N LYS A 262 9.43 23.98 4.83
CA LYS A 262 10.23 24.40 3.68
C LYS A 262 10.02 25.86 3.32
N ASP A 263 8.78 26.33 3.36
CA ASP A 263 8.45 27.73 3.05
C ASP A 263 8.90 28.69 4.16
N ALA A 264 8.83 28.27 5.43
CA ALA A 264 9.38 29.04 6.55
C ALA A 264 10.91 29.21 6.44
N MET A 265 11.61 28.17 5.97
CA MET A 265 13.07 28.21 5.76
C MET A 265 13.45 29.11 4.57
N SER A 266 12.70 29.11 3.47
CA SER A 266 12.97 29.99 2.32
C SER A 266 12.72 31.46 2.63
N LEU A 267 11.65 31.76 3.39
CA LEU A 267 11.36 33.11 3.89
C LEU A 267 12.42 33.61 4.87
N SER A 268 12.90 32.77 5.79
CA SER A 268 13.93 33.17 6.75
C SER A 268 15.30 33.37 6.09
N TYR A 269 15.64 32.56 5.08
CA TYR A 269 16.86 32.74 4.27
C TYR A 269 16.80 34.01 3.42
N GLY A 270 15.65 34.26 2.77
CA GLY A 270 15.43 35.48 1.98
C GLY A 270 15.50 36.76 2.81
N ARG A 271 15.03 36.73 4.07
CA ARG A 271 15.17 37.86 5.01
C ARG A 271 16.61 38.09 5.45
N ALA A 272 17.32 37.02 5.83
CA ALA A 272 18.71 37.12 6.28
C ALA A 272 19.65 37.62 5.17
N HIS A 273 19.38 37.26 3.91
CA HIS A 273 20.19 37.72 2.79
C HIS A 273 19.82 39.13 2.31
N GLY A 274 18.53 39.50 2.36
CA GLY A 274 18.09 40.86 2.06
C GLY A 274 18.58 41.90 3.08
N GLU A 275 18.67 41.53 4.37
CA GLU A 275 19.24 42.40 5.41
C GLU A 275 20.77 42.57 5.27
N THR A 276 21.48 41.58 4.71
CA THR A 276 22.93 41.71 4.45
C THR A 276 23.25 42.54 3.21
N GLU A 277 22.38 42.58 2.20
CA GLU A 277 22.53 43.48 1.04
C GLU A 277 22.25 44.95 1.41
N LEU A 278 21.22 45.21 2.22
CA LEU A 278 20.86 46.55 2.71
C LEU A 278 21.86 47.11 3.74
N ALA A 279 22.63 46.26 4.43
CA ALA A 279 23.67 46.70 5.36
C ALA A 279 25.02 47.00 4.69
N MET A 280 25.19 46.67 3.40
CA MET A 280 26.40 46.91 2.61
C MET A 280 26.27 48.05 1.58
N THR A 281 25.12 48.74 1.54
CA THR A 281 24.87 49.97 0.76
C THR A 281 24.77 51.18 1.67
#